data_AF-X1JZ91-F1
#
_entry.id   AF-X1JZ91-F1
#
_cell.length_a   1.000
_cell.length_b   1.000
_cell.length_c   1.000
_cell.angle_alpha   90.00
_cell.angle_beta   90.00
_cell.angle_gamma   90.00
#
_symmetry.space_group_name_H-M   'P 1'
#
loop_
_entity.id
_entity.type
_entity.pdbx_description
1 polymer ?
#
loop_
_entity_poly.entity_id
_entity_poly.type
_entity_poly.pdbx_seq_one_letter_code
_entity_poly.pdbx_strand_id
1 'polypeptide(L)'
;ADIIVSSHTHPDHFSRSDIKKIWREDTILLGPASIESSLKKFNGQALEIGEEFAYKDFTIDLFPAYTIKKSTHPKSNNWTGTIIESAGKSVYHAGETRL
;
A
#
# COMPACT_ATOMS: atom_id res chain seq x y z
N ALA A 1 -10.56 -0.69 10.70
CA ALA A 1 -10.80 0.01 9.43
C ALA A 1 -11.32 -1.03 8.45
N ASP A 2 -12.06 -0.69 7.40
CA ASP A 2 -12.40 -1.68 6.38
C ASP A 2 -11.13 -2.14 5.64
N ILE A 3 -10.34 -1.18 5.16
CA ILE A 3 -9.10 -1.43 4.43
C ILE A 3 -7.98 -0.56 5.01
N ILE A 4 -6.79 -1.14 5.13
CA ILE A 4 -5.53 -0.44 5.38
C ILE A 4 -4.63 -0.71 4.17
N VAL A 5 -3.96 0.31 3.64
CA VAL A 5 -2.97 0.14 2.58
C VAL A 5 -1.64 0.71 3.04
N SER A 6 -0.57 -0.06 2.92
CA SER A 6 0.80 0.38 3.19
C SER A 6 1.63 0.37 1.90
N SER A 7 2.26 1.51 1.61
CA SER A 7 3.08 1.75 0.42
C SER A 7 4.42 0.99 0.44
N HIS A 8 5.05 0.93 1.61
CA HIS A 8 6.37 0.32 1.81
C HIS A 8 6.68 0.10 3.31
N THR A 9 7.88 -0.38 3.62
CA THR A 9 8.26 -0.84 4.97
C THR A 9 8.75 0.23 5.94
N HIS A 10 8.91 1.50 5.53
CA HIS A 10 9.36 2.52 6.48
C HIS A 10 8.36 2.67 7.64
N PRO A 11 8.81 2.88 8.89
CA PRO A 11 7.92 2.84 10.06
C PRO A 11 6.77 3.86 10.04
N ASP A 12 6.94 4.98 9.37
CA ASP A 12 5.92 6.02 9.17
C ASP A 12 4.87 5.64 8.10
N HIS A 13 5.13 4.59 7.30
CA HIS A 13 4.18 4.02 6.31
C HIS A 13 3.70 2.61 6.66
N PHE A 14 4.44 1.91 7.53
CA PHE A 14 4.12 0.60 8.09
C PHE A 14 4.26 0.61 9.62
N SER A 15 3.50 1.47 10.28
CA SER A 15 3.47 1.54 11.74
C SER A 15 2.71 0.34 12.29
N ARG A 16 3.43 -0.69 12.72
CA ARG A 16 2.83 -1.89 13.34
C ARG A 16 1.97 -1.55 14.56
N SER A 17 2.36 -0.55 15.34
CA SER A 17 1.59 -0.10 16.49
C SER A 17 0.26 0.53 16.07
N ASP A 18 0.24 1.31 14.99
CA ASP A 18 -0.98 1.98 14.55
C ASP A 18 -1.90 1.03 13.78
N ILE A 19 -1.33 0.15 12.94
CA ILE A 19 -2.08 -0.95 12.31
C ILE A 19 -2.84 -1.74 13.39
N LYS A 20 -2.16 -2.16 14.47
CA LYS A 20 -2.80 -2.90 15.58
C LYS A 20 -3.95 -2.16 16.26
N LYS A 21 -3.87 -0.82 16.37
CA LYS A 21 -4.91 -0.02 17.02
C LYS A 21 -6.20 0.03 16.21
N ILE A 22 -6.10 -0.02 14.89
CA ILE A 22 -7.26 0.09 13.98
C ILE A 22 -7.68 -1.25 13.37
N TRP A 23 -6.90 -2.31 13.59
CA TRP A 23 -7.14 -3.67 13.14
C TRP A 23 -8.38 -4.29 13.79
N ARG A 24 -9.17 -5.02 12.99
CA ARG A 24 -10.31 -5.84 13.39
C ARG A 24 -10.28 -7.14 12.57
N GLU A 25 -11.07 -8.14 12.98
CA GLU A 25 -11.08 -9.46 12.32
C GLU A 25 -11.40 -9.39 10.81
N ASP A 26 -12.21 -8.42 10.41
CA ASP A 26 -12.64 -8.15 9.03
C ASP A 26 -11.80 -7.08 8.31
N THR A 27 -10.75 -6.55 8.95
CA THR A 27 -9.86 -5.56 8.32
C THR A 27 -9.01 -6.21 7.24
N ILE A 28 -9.05 -5.64 6.03
CA ILE A 28 -8.18 -6.04 4.93
C ILE A 28 -6.93 -5.14 4.97
N LEU A 29 -5.74 -5.74 5.08
CA LEU A 29 -4.48 -5.01 4.94
C LEU A 29 -3.81 -5.37 3.63
N LEU A 30 -3.58 -4.35 2.81
CA LEU A 30 -2.95 -4.44 1.50
C LEU A 30 -1.58 -3.76 1.47
N GLY A 31 -0.74 -4.19 0.55
CA GLY A 31 0.51 -3.53 0.20
C GLY A 31 1.19 -4.27 -0.96
N PRO A 32 2.30 -3.73 -1.48
CA PRO A 32 2.98 -4.38 -2.60
C PRO A 32 3.57 -5.74 -2.19
N ALA A 33 3.68 -6.65 -3.15
CA ALA A 33 4.34 -7.94 -2.96
C ALA A 33 5.76 -7.83 -2.37
N SER A 34 6.48 -6.74 -2.64
CA SER A 34 7.78 -6.44 -2.05
C SER A 34 7.79 -6.39 -0.52
N ILE A 35 6.64 -6.20 0.14
CA ILE A 35 6.50 -6.15 1.60
C ILE A 35 5.68 -7.30 2.19
N GLU A 36 5.42 -8.36 1.42
CA GLU A 36 4.56 -9.50 1.80
C GLU A 36 4.90 -10.09 3.17
N SER A 37 6.20 -10.24 3.48
CA SER A 37 6.66 -10.76 4.78
C SER A 37 6.21 -9.93 5.98
N SER A 38 5.98 -8.62 5.79
CA SER A 38 5.44 -7.73 6.83
C SER A 38 3.91 -7.81 6.88
N LEU A 39 3.24 -7.91 5.74
CA LEU A 39 1.79 -8.06 5.62
C LEU A 39 1.31 -9.37 6.29
N LYS A 40 1.98 -10.49 6.01
CA LYS A 40 1.66 -11.82 6.58
C LYS A 40 1.66 -11.85 8.11
N LYS A 41 2.39 -10.95 8.79
CA LYS A 41 2.38 -10.83 10.26
C LYS A 41 1.04 -10.33 10.82
N PHE A 42 0.19 -9.83 9.94
CA PHE A 42 -1.15 -9.35 10.24
C PHE A 42 -2.21 -10.10 9.43
N ASN A 43 -1.90 -11.23 8.78
CA ASN A 43 -2.83 -11.85 7.82
C ASN A 43 -3.26 -10.90 6.68
N GLY A 44 -2.36 -9.96 6.31
CA GLY A 44 -2.56 -9.07 5.16
C GLY A 44 -2.27 -9.75 3.83
N GLN A 45 -2.79 -9.16 2.76
CA GLN A 45 -2.68 -9.61 1.38
C GLN A 45 -1.71 -8.73 0.60
N ALA A 46 -0.80 -9.35 -0.14
CA ALA A 46 0.03 -8.66 -1.11
C ALA A 46 -0.73 -8.46 -2.43
N LEU A 47 -0.42 -7.36 -3.11
CA LEU A 47 -0.89 -7.08 -4.47
C LEU A 47 0.32 -6.78 -5.36
N GLU A 48 0.37 -7.35 -6.56
CA GLU A 48 1.38 -6.99 -7.54
C GLU A 48 1.07 -5.64 -8.20
N ILE A 49 2.11 -4.95 -8.67
CA ILE A 49 1.91 -3.70 -9.42
C ILE A 49 1.19 -4.03 -10.73
N GLY A 50 0.05 -3.37 -10.97
CA GLY A 50 -0.83 -3.61 -12.11
C GLY A 50 -1.93 -4.64 -11.87
N GLU A 51 -2.00 -5.25 -10.68
CA GLU A 51 -3.20 -5.96 -10.22
C GLU A 51 -4.18 -4.98 -9.57
N GLU A 52 -5.46 -5.22 -9.82
CA GLU A 52 -6.57 -4.45 -9.23
C GLU A 52 -7.15 -5.24 -8.04
N PHE A 53 -7.43 -4.53 -6.95
CA PHE A 53 -8.21 -5.05 -5.83
C PHE A 53 -9.58 -4.37 -5.76
N ALA A 54 -10.65 -5.14 -5.96
CA ALA A 54 -12.02 -4.65 -5.87
C ALA A 54 -12.61 -4.91 -4.47
N TYR A 55 -13.25 -3.89 -3.89
CA TYR A 55 -14.01 -4.00 -2.64
C TYR A 55 -15.25 -3.09 -2.68
N LYS A 56 -16.43 -3.72 -2.69
CA LYS A 56 -17.73 -3.02 -2.82
C LYS A 56 -17.74 -2.15 -4.09
N ASP A 57 -17.85 -0.83 -3.94
CA ASP A 57 -17.84 0.18 -4.99
C ASP A 57 -16.48 0.85 -5.20
N PHE A 58 -15.43 0.31 -4.57
CA PHE A 58 -14.06 0.79 -4.67
C PHE A 58 -13.17 -0.18 -5.45
N THR A 59 -12.22 0.39 -6.20
CA THR A 59 -11.04 -0.32 -6.71
C THR A 59 -9.77 0.30 -6.15
N ILE A 60 -8.76 -0.54 -5.94
CA ILE A 60 -7.44 -0.15 -5.44
C ILE A 60 -6.38 -0.74 -6.37
N ASP A 61 -5.51 0.13 -6.87
CA ASP A 61 -4.39 -0.23 -7.72
C ASP A 61 -3.09 0.27 -7.11
N LEU A 62 -2.02 -0.50 -7.28
CA LEU A 62 -0.67 -0.12 -6.86
C LEU A 62 0.18 0.31 -8.05
N PHE A 63 0.87 1.44 -7.90
CA PHE A 63 1.76 2.02 -8.92
C PHE A 63 3.16 2.21 -8.37
N PRO A 64 4.23 2.12 -9.19
CA PRO A 64 5.60 2.30 -8.71
C PRO A 64 5.83 3.66 -8.02
N ALA A 65 6.47 3.65 -6.85
CA ALA A 65 6.93 4.84 -6.13
C ALA A 65 8.41 4.70 -5.77
N TYR A 66 9.23 5.64 -6.23
CA TYR A 66 10.67 5.64 -6.00
C TYR A 66 11.25 7.06 -6.15
N THR A 67 12.47 7.24 -5.67
CA THR A 67 13.22 8.49 -5.82
C THR A 67 14.24 8.38 -6.94
N ILE A 68 14.33 9.39 -7.83
CA ILE A 68 15.29 9.37 -8.95
C ILE A 68 16.67 9.89 -8.52
N LYS A 69 16.74 11.07 -7.88
CA LYS A 69 18.02 11.68 -7.45
C LYS A 69 18.54 11.19 -6.11
N LYS A 70 17.66 10.74 -5.23
CA LYS A 70 18.01 10.22 -3.89
C LYS A 70 17.95 8.69 -3.90
N SER A 71 18.78 8.05 -3.08
CA SER A 71 18.78 6.59 -2.90
C SER A 71 17.88 6.12 -1.74
N THR A 72 17.03 6.99 -1.20
CA THR A 72 16.17 6.69 -0.04
C THR A 72 15.01 5.74 -0.37
N HIS A 73 14.51 5.76 -1.61
CA HIS A 73 13.48 4.83 -2.10
C HIS A 73 13.90 4.28 -3.47
N PRO A 74 14.85 3.33 -3.53
CA PRO A 74 15.33 2.76 -4.79
C PRO A 74 14.21 2.08 -5.58
N LYS A 75 14.22 2.23 -6.90
CA LYS A 75 13.24 1.56 -7.79
C LYS A 75 13.23 0.04 -7.63
N SER A 76 14.38 -0.56 -7.33
CA SER A 76 14.52 -2.01 -7.10
C SER A 76 13.73 -2.54 -5.90
N ASN A 77 13.30 -1.66 -4.99
CA ASN A 77 12.49 -2.08 -3.85
C ASN A 77 11.04 -2.38 -4.23
N ASN A 78 10.59 -2.02 -5.45
CA ASN A 78 9.21 -2.22 -5.91
C ASN A 78 8.19 -1.74 -4.87
N TRP A 79 8.46 -0.56 -4.29
CA TRP A 79 7.54 0.15 -3.41
C TRP A 79 6.53 0.94 -4.23
N THR A 80 5.41 1.29 -3.61
CA THR A 80 4.24 1.73 -4.39
C THR A 80 3.56 2.98 -3.83
N GLY A 81 2.96 3.74 -4.73
CA GLY A 81 1.80 4.57 -4.43
C GLY A 81 0.52 3.78 -4.66
N THR A 82 -0.61 4.40 -4.37
CA THR A 82 -1.93 3.76 -4.43
C THR A 82 -2.90 4.69 -5.14
N ILE A 83 -3.65 4.16 -6.11
CA ILE A 83 -4.85 4.82 -6.64
C ILE A 83 -6.06 4.13 -6.01
N ILE A 84 -7.01 4.93 -5.52
CA ILE A 84 -8.31 4.47 -5.03
C ILE A 84 -9.36 5.13 -5.91
N GLU A 85 -10.21 4.33 -6.55
CA GLU A 85 -11.32 4.83 -7.35
C GLU A 85 -12.67 4.43 -6.74
N SER A 86 -13.63 5.34 -6.74
CA SER A 86 -15.04 5.08 -6.43
C SER A 86 -15.92 6.20 -6.98
N ALA A 87 -17.13 5.85 -7.39
CA ALA A 87 -18.15 6.80 -7.89
C ALA A 87 -17.63 7.76 -8.98
N GLY A 88 -16.77 7.26 -9.88
CA GLY A 88 -16.18 8.03 -10.98
C GLY A 88 -15.14 9.07 -10.54
N LYS A 89 -14.59 8.95 -9.33
CA LYS A 89 -13.51 9.79 -8.81
C LYS A 89 -12.32 8.92 -8.42
N SER A 90 -11.13 9.49 -8.55
CA SER A 90 -9.88 8.81 -8.22
C SER A 90 -9.05 9.67 -7.27
N VAL A 91 -8.47 9.03 -6.25
CA VAL A 91 -7.49 9.63 -5.33
C VAL A 91 -6.18 8.89 -5.49
N TYR A 92 -5.12 9.63 -5.82
CA TYR A 92 -3.76 9.09 -5.88
C TYR A 92 -2.97 9.47 -4.63
N HIS A 93 -2.56 8.47 -3.86
CA HIS A 93 -1.60 8.61 -2.78
C HIS A 93 -0.21 8.19 -3.28
N ALA A 94 0.68 9.15 -3.46
CA ALA A 94 1.95 8.95 -4.16
C ALA A 94 3.03 8.15 -3.38
N GLY A 95 2.75 7.76 -2.14
CA GLY A 95 3.75 7.16 -1.25
C GLY A 95 4.88 8.16 -0.99
N GLU A 96 6.13 7.73 -1.20
CA GLU A 96 7.33 8.60 -1.12
C GLU A 96 8.09 8.68 -2.44
N THR A 97 7.36 8.83 -3.55
CA THR A 97 7.96 9.09 -4.87
C THR A 97 8.45 10.54 -4.97
N ARG A 98 9.64 10.76 -5.56
CA ARG A 98 10.19 12.10 -5.84
C ARG A 98 11.14 12.10 -7.05
N LEU A 99 11.28 13.26 -7.69
CA LEU A 99 12.33 13.53 -8.68
C LEU A 99 13.74 13.53 -8.07
#